data_AF-A0A453I5Y3-F1
#
_entry.id   AF-A0A453I5Y3-F1
#
_cell.length_a   1.000
_cell.length_b   1.000
_cell.length_c   1.000
_cell.angle_alpha   90.00
_cell.angle_beta   90.00
_cell.angle_gamma   90.00
#
_symmetry.space_group_name_H-M   'P 1'
#
loop_
_entity.id
_entity.type
_entity.pdbx_description
1 polymer ?
#
loop_
_entity_poly.entity_id
_entity_poly.type
_entity_poly.pdbx_seq_one_letter_code
_entity_poly.pdbx_strand_id
1 'polypeptide(L)'
;MLQPPFFGGNRDKIQQKIVKEKMKLPTYLSSEVHSLLKGLLHKEAGRRLGSGPGGSDEIKNHKWFKAVNWKKLEARQITPSFCPNVAGQTCIANFDECWTSMPVLDSPVASPVAADSNFVGFSYVRPEPFLQKPSPLG
;
A
#
# COMPACT_ATOMS: atom_id res chain seq x y z
N MET A 1 -4.01 -1.03 20.35
CA MET A 1 -4.74 -1.44 19.13
C MET A 1 -4.75 -0.28 18.14
N LEU A 2 -4.35 -0.52 16.89
CA LEU A 2 -4.55 0.43 15.79
C LEU A 2 -6.02 0.36 15.37
N GLN A 3 -6.73 1.49 15.47
CA GLN A 3 -8.13 1.58 15.07
C GLN A 3 -8.25 2.34 13.74
N PRO A 4 -9.15 1.92 12.84
CA PRO A 4 -9.42 2.68 11.63
C PRO A 4 -10.01 4.06 11.98
N PRO A 5 -9.76 5.09 11.15
CA PRO A 5 -10.24 6.45 11.42
C PRO A 5 -11.77 6.58 11.41
N PHE A 6 -12.47 5.66 10.74
CA PHE A 6 -13.92 5.55 10.75
C PHE A 6 -14.32 4.09 11.00
N PHE A 7 -15.26 3.89 11.92
CA PHE A 7 -15.80 2.58 12.28
C PHE A 7 -17.30 2.69 12.55
N GLY A 8 -18.04 1.59 12.39
CA GLY A 8 -19.48 1.57 12.59
C GLY A 8 -20.01 0.14 12.61
N GLY A 9 -21.25 -0.02 13.05
CA GLY A 9 -21.86 -1.36 13.20
C GLY A 9 -22.25 -2.04 11.88
N ASN A 10 -22.25 -1.31 10.75
CA ASN A 10 -22.49 -1.87 9.42
C ASN A 10 -21.86 -0.99 8.34
N ARG A 11 -21.85 -1.50 7.10
CA ARG A 11 -21.25 -0.83 5.93
C ARG A 11 -21.81 0.57 5.69
N ASP A 12 -23.13 0.74 5.72
CA ASP A 12 -23.77 2.01 5.38
C ASP A 12 -23.43 3.09 6.42
N LYS A 13 -23.40 2.74 7.71
CA LYS A 13 -22.95 3.64 8.77
C LYS A 13 -21.48 4.05 8.59
N ILE A 14 -20.61 3.11 8.22
CA ILE A 14 -19.19 3.40 7.95
C ILE A 14 -19.07 4.37 6.77
N GLN A 15 -19.79 4.13 5.67
CA GLN A 15 -19.78 5.03 4.51
C GLN A 15 -20.27 6.44 4.87
N GLN A 16 -21.37 6.56 5.62
CA GLN A 16 -21.86 7.86 6.06
C GLN A 16 -20.81 8.61 6.90
N LYS A 17 -20.06 7.91 7.76
CA LYS A 17 -18.97 8.51 8.53
C LYS A 17 -17.79 8.92 7.66
N ILE A 18 -17.40 8.10 6.69
CA ILE A 18 -16.34 8.44 5.71
C ILE A 18 -16.72 9.71 4.94
N VAL A 19 -18.00 9.91 4.60
CA VAL A 19 -18.44 11.11 3.87
C VAL A 19 -18.56 12.33 4.80
N LYS A 20 -19.21 12.17 5.96
CA LYS A 20 -19.70 13.30 6.76
C LYS A 20 -18.92 13.58 8.03
N GLU A 21 -18.36 12.55 8.67
CA GLU A 21 -17.77 12.71 9.99
C GLU A 21 -16.39 13.40 9.89
N LYS A 22 -16.18 14.41 10.75
CA LYS A 22 -14.86 15.02 10.94
C LYS A 22 -13.97 14.05 11.69
N MET A 23 -12.81 13.75 11.13
CA MET A 23 -11.84 12.85 11.75
C MET A 23 -11.35 13.40 13.09
N LYS A 24 -11.37 12.57 14.13
CA LYS A 24 -10.83 12.87 15.45
C LYS A 24 -9.39 12.35 15.52
N LEU A 25 -8.42 13.25 15.56
CA LEU A 25 -7.01 12.90 15.65
C LEU A 25 -6.57 12.85 17.12
N PRO A 26 -5.83 11.81 17.54
CA PRO A 26 -5.29 11.75 18.89
C PRO A 26 -4.33 12.91 19.20
N THR A 27 -4.35 13.36 20.46
CA THR A 27 -3.54 14.50 20.93
C THR A 27 -2.05 14.18 21.06
N TYR A 28 -1.67 12.90 21.12
CA TYR A 28 -0.27 12.48 21.18
C TYR A 28 0.48 12.62 19.84
N LEU A 29 -0.23 12.84 18.74
CA LEU A 29 0.38 13.04 17.43
C LEU A 29 0.92 14.47 17.30
N SER A 30 2.06 14.63 16.62
CA SER A 30 2.64 15.96 16.38
C SER A 30 1.76 16.81 15.46
N SER A 31 1.94 18.12 15.51
CA SER A 31 1.23 19.08 14.64
C SER A 31 1.47 18.79 13.15
N GLU A 32 2.66 18.32 12.78
CA GLU A 32 3.01 17.93 11.42
C GLU A 32 2.22 16.70 10.97
N VAL A 33 2.06 15.68 11.82
CA VAL A 33 1.20 14.52 11.52
C VAL A 33 -0.25 14.96 11.39
N HIS A 34 -0.73 15.85 12.28
CA HIS A 34 -2.09 16.38 12.21
C HIS A 34 -2.36 17.08 10.88
N SER A 35 -1.43 17.94 10.45
CA SER A 35 -1.51 18.64 9.16
C SER A 35 -1.55 17.65 7.99
N LEU A 36 -0.65 16.67 7.99
CA LEU A 36 -0.57 15.65 6.93
C LEU A 36 -1.87 14.87 6.80
N LEU A 37 -2.36 14.32 7.93
CA LEU A 37 -3.58 13.49 7.95
C LEU A 37 -4.81 14.29 7.53
N LYS A 38 -4.94 15.56 7.96
CA LYS A 38 -6.04 16.44 7.53
C LYS A 38 -5.99 16.73 6.03
N GLY A 39 -4.79 16.94 5.47
CA GLY A 39 -4.61 17.17 4.04
C GLY A 39 -4.95 15.94 3.20
N LEU A 40 -4.44 14.76 3.58
CA LEU A 40 -4.67 13.51 2.84
C LEU A 40 -6.12 13.02 2.94
N LEU A 41 -6.76 13.22 4.10
CA LEU A 41 -8.12 12.74 4.37
C LEU A 41 -9.17 13.84 4.19
N HIS A 42 -8.84 14.87 3.38
CA HIS A 42 -9.78 15.91 3.00
C HIS A 42 -10.95 15.31 2.21
N LYS A 43 -12.19 15.74 2.57
CA LYS A 43 -13.43 15.19 1.98
C LYS A 43 -13.58 15.60 0.51
N GLU A 44 -13.31 16.87 0.21
CA GLU A 44 -13.28 17.38 -1.17
C GLU A 44 -12.00 16.90 -1.86
N ALA A 45 -12.15 16.14 -2.94
CA ALA A 45 -11.03 15.51 -3.64
C ALA A 45 -10.04 16.52 -4.22
N GLY A 46 -10.52 17.63 -4.79
CA GLY A 46 -9.67 18.68 -5.39
C GLY A 46 -8.89 19.53 -4.37
N ARG A 47 -9.20 19.40 -3.08
CA ARG A 47 -8.46 20.00 -1.97
C ARG A 47 -7.57 19.02 -1.23
N ARG A 48 -7.53 17.77 -1.66
CA ARG A 48 -6.72 16.75 -1.01
C ARG A 48 -5.25 17.07 -1.26
N LEU A 49 -4.42 16.93 -0.24
CA LEU A 49 -2.98 17.11 -0.41
C LEU A 49 -2.49 16.18 -1.54
N GLY A 50 -1.85 16.76 -2.56
CA GLY A 50 -1.40 16.05 -3.76
C GLY A 50 -2.40 15.95 -4.90
N SER A 51 -3.57 16.60 -4.81
CA SER A 51 -4.49 16.77 -5.95
C SER A 51 -4.24 18.05 -6.76
N GLY A 52 -3.34 18.93 -6.31
CA GLY A 52 -2.99 20.16 -7.02
C GLY A 52 -2.03 19.91 -8.18
N PRO A 53 -1.61 20.98 -8.89
CA PRO A 53 -0.68 20.89 -10.01
C PRO A 53 0.68 20.26 -9.66
N GLY A 54 1.10 20.34 -8.38
CA GLY A 54 2.33 19.71 -7.91
C GLY A 54 2.19 18.22 -7.62
N GLY A 55 0.97 17.68 -7.61
CA GLY A 55 0.70 16.25 -7.46
C GLY A 55 1.43 15.63 -6.27
N SER A 56 2.11 14.51 -6.51
CA SER A 56 2.84 13.80 -5.45
C SER A 56 3.95 14.61 -4.78
N ASP A 57 4.48 15.65 -5.43
CA ASP A 57 5.57 16.45 -4.85
C ASP A 57 5.07 17.35 -3.72
N GLU A 58 3.78 17.72 -3.70
CA GLU A 58 3.15 18.38 -2.55
C GLU A 58 3.20 17.49 -1.29
N ILE A 59 3.01 16.19 -1.46
CA ILE A 59 3.10 15.21 -0.37
C ILE A 59 4.55 15.05 0.06
N LYS A 60 5.48 14.89 -0.90
CA LYS A 60 6.91 14.70 -0.62
C LYS A 60 7.55 15.88 0.12
N ASN A 61 7.09 17.10 -0.18
CA ASN A 61 7.57 18.34 0.41
C ASN A 61 6.87 18.72 1.72
N HIS A 62 5.88 17.93 2.17
CA HIS A 62 5.20 18.19 3.44
C HIS A 62 6.19 18.07 4.62
N LYS A 63 6.06 18.95 5.63
CA LYS A 63 7.00 19.04 6.76
C LYS A 63 7.28 17.72 7.48
N TRP A 64 6.26 16.87 7.58
CA TRP A 64 6.38 15.51 8.14
C TRP A 64 7.49 14.68 7.47
N PHE A 65 7.71 14.85 6.17
CA PHE A 65 8.72 14.12 5.40
C PHE A 65 10.03 14.90 5.23
N LYS A 66 10.25 15.99 5.99
CA LYS A 66 11.47 16.82 5.89
C LYS A 66 12.77 16.01 6.03
N ALA A 67 12.77 14.97 6.86
CA ALA A 67 13.95 14.11 7.07
C ALA A 67 14.16 13.07 5.95
N VAL A 68 13.19 12.90 5.04
CA VAL A 68 13.24 11.86 4.02
C VAL A 68 14.03 12.36 2.81
N ASN A 69 15.15 11.69 2.52
CA ASN A 69 15.84 11.86 1.25
C ASN A 69 15.22 10.92 0.20
N TRP A 70 14.33 11.46 -0.63
CA TRP A 70 13.58 10.70 -1.64
C TRP A 70 14.48 9.97 -2.65
N LYS A 71 15.61 10.56 -3.04
CA LYS A 71 16.58 9.91 -3.96
C LYS A 71 17.23 8.69 -3.31
N LYS A 72 17.65 8.80 -2.05
CA LYS A 72 18.23 7.68 -1.29
C LYS A 72 17.18 6.60 -1.02
N LEU A 73 15.94 6.99 -0.73
CA LEU A 73 14.83 6.06 -0.53
C LEU A 73 14.58 5.22 -1.79
N GLU A 74 14.47 5.87 -2.94
CA GLU A 74 14.28 5.21 -4.25
C GLU A 74 15.45 4.29 -4.60
N ALA A 75 16.68 4.72 -4.31
CA ALA A 75 17.88 3.91 -4.48
C ALA A 75 18.05 2.80 -3.42
N ARG A 76 17.08 2.60 -2.51
CA ARG A 76 17.11 1.63 -1.41
C ARG A 76 18.32 1.79 -0.47
N GLN A 77 18.80 3.02 -0.30
CA GLN A 77 19.96 3.36 0.54
C GLN A 77 19.57 3.78 1.97
N ILE A 78 18.28 3.80 2.29
CA ILE A 78 17.78 4.06 3.64
C ILE A 78 17.49 2.72 4.30
N THR A 79 18.15 2.42 5.40
CA THR A 79 17.88 1.23 6.20
C THR A 79 16.47 1.32 6.79
N PRO A 80 15.60 0.32 6.59
CA PRO A 80 14.27 0.32 7.19
C PRO A 80 14.37 0.20 8.71
N SER A 81 13.46 0.85 9.43
CA SER A 81 13.41 0.78 10.90
C SER A 81 12.99 -0.60 11.42
N PHE A 82 12.44 -1.45 10.55
CA PHE A 82 12.03 -2.81 10.84
C PHE A 82 12.53 -3.72 9.71
N CYS A 83 13.32 -4.72 10.08
CA CYS A 83 13.72 -5.82 9.20
C CYS A 83 13.04 -7.10 9.73
N PRO A 84 12.08 -7.69 8.99
CA PRO A 84 11.44 -8.94 9.41
C PRO A 84 12.46 -10.08 9.42
N ASN A 85 12.27 -11.04 10.31
CA ASN A 85 13.08 -12.25 10.32
C ASN A 85 12.66 -13.16 9.16
N VAL A 86 13.63 -13.54 8.31
CA VAL A 86 13.41 -14.39 7.14
C VAL A 86 14.49 -15.46 7.12
N ALA A 87 14.11 -16.70 7.39
CA ALA A 87 15.01 -17.85 7.41
C ALA A 87 15.16 -18.45 6.01
N GLY A 88 15.93 -17.78 5.14
CA GLY A 88 16.24 -18.25 3.79
C GLY A 88 15.11 -18.10 2.76
N GLN A 89 15.34 -18.64 1.56
CA GLN A 89 14.53 -18.36 0.37
C GLN A 89 13.10 -18.92 0.42
N THR A 90 12.87 -19.98 1.20
CA THR A 90 11.57 -20.67 1.32
C THR A 90 10.86 -20.34 2.64
N CYS A 91 11.30 -19.30 3.36
CA CYS A 91 10.72 -18.92 4.64
C CYS A 91 9.25 -18.49 4.48
N ILE A 92 8.36 -19.14 5.24
CA ILE A 92 6.93 -18.82 5.29
C ILE A 92 6.48 -18.18 6.62
N ALA A 93 7.42 -17.86 7.52
CA ALA A 93 7.13 -17.45 8.90
C ALA A 93 6.34 -16.12 9.04
N ASN A 94 6.26 -15.32 7.97
CA ASN A 94 5.52 -14.05 7.94
C ASN A 94 4.19 -14.15 7.16
N PHE A 95 3.75 -15.37 6.84
CA PHE A 95 2.42 -15.65 6.26
C PHE A 95 1.51 -16.26 7.33
N ASP A 96 0.21 -16.07 7.19
CA ASP A 96 -0.77 -16.68 8.09
C ASP A 96 -0.85 -18.20 7.85
N GLU A 97 -0.86 -18.97 8.93
CA GLU A 97 -0.88 -20.43 8.91
C GLU A 97 -2.09 -21.01 8.17
N CYS A 98 -3.22 -20.27 8.15
CA CYS A 98 -4.40 -20.71 7.40
C CYS A 98 -4.11 -20.88 5.91
N TRP A 99 -3.13 -20.19 5.35
CA TRP A 99 -2.73 -20.32 3.93
C TRP A 99 -1.58 -21.31 3.76
N THR A 100 -0.57 -21.28 4.63
CA THR A 100 0.61 -22.15 4.48
C THR A 100 0.30 -23.62 4.76
N SER A 101 -0.81 -23.88 5.48
CA SER A 101 -1.30 -25.23 5.75
C SER A 101 -2.27 -25.74 4.68
N MET A 102 -2.69 -24.89 3.73
CA MET A 102 -3.57 -25.32 2.64
C MET A 102 -2.80 -26.18 1.63
N PRO A 103 -3.43 -27.23 1.09
CA PRO A 103 -2.82 -28.03 0.05
C PRO A 103 -2.70 -27.21 -1.24
N VAL A 104 -1.57 -27.35 -1.94
CA VAL A 104 -1.32 -26.71 -3.24
C VAL A 104 -2.01 -27.52 -4.34
N LEU A 105 -3.33 -27.43 -4.39
CA LEU A 105 -4.16 -28.10 -5.37
C LEU A 105 -4.85 -27.07 -6.26
N ASP A 106 -4.76 -27.28 -7.57
CA ASP A 106 -5.52 -26.50 -8.53
C ASP A 106 -7.02 -26.79 -8.36
N SER A 107 -7.84 -25.75 -8.48
CA SER A 107 -9.29 -25.88 -8.47
C SER A 107 -9.75 -26.74 -9.66
N PRO A 108 -10.70 -27.69 -9.50
CA PRO A 108 -11.10 -28.63 -10.55
C PRO A 108 -11.98 -28.01 -11.66
N VAL A 109 -12.01 -26.69 -11.77
CA VAL A 109 -12.85 -25.98 -12.75
C VAL A 109 -12.27 -26.15 -14.14
N ALA A 110 -13.12 -26.53 -15.10
CA ALA A 110 -12.75 -26.64 -16.49
C ALA A 110 -12.29 -25.29 -17.04
N SER A 111 -11.25 -25.29 -17.86
CA SER A 111 -10.88 -24.14 -18.66
C SER A 111 -12.10 -23.62 -19.42
N PRO A 112 -12.37 -22.30 -19.44
CA PRO A 112 -13.47 -21.74 -20.20
C PRO A 112 -13.42 -22.26 -21.64
N VAL A 113 -14.55 -22.69 -22.19
CA VAL A 113 -14.67 -23.13 -23.58
C VAL A 113 -14.41 -21.91 -24.45
N ALA A 114 -13.18 -21.79 -24.96
CA ALA A 114 -12.69 -20.58 -25.61
C ALA A 114 -13.46 -20.31 -26.91
N ALA A 115 -14.33 -19.30 -26.90
CA ALA A 115 -14.87 -18.66 -28.10
C ALA A 115 -14.54 -17.16 -28.17
N ASP A 116 -14.23 -16.53 -27.03
CA ASP A 116 -14.05 -15.09 -26.97
C ASP A 116 -12.58 -14.67 -26.86
N SER A 117 -12.19 -13.71 -27.69
CA SER A 117 -10.89 -13.03 -27.72
C SER A 117 -10.66 -12.07 -26.54
N ASN A 118 -11.23 -12.35 -25.36
CA ASN A 118 -11.25 -11.44 -24.21
C ASN A 118 -9.86 -11.16 -23.59
N PHE A 119 -8.87 -12.02 -23.88
CA PHE A 119 -7.52 -11.96 -23.30
C PHE A 119 -6.41 -11.78 -24.35
N VAL A 120 -6.73 -11.23 -25.53
CA VAL A 120 -5.70 -10.90 -26.54
C VAL A 120 -4.70 -9.91 -25.92
N GLY A 121 -3.40 -10.22 -26.04
CA GLY A 121 -2.32 -9.41 -25.44
C GLY A 121 -2.03 -9.71 -23.96
N PHE A 122 -2.59 -10.78 -23.39
CA PHE A 122 -2.30 -11.18 -22.01
C PHE A 122 -0.84 -11.63 -21.79
N SER A 123 -0.27 -12.36 -22.76
CA SER A 123 1.08 -12.93 -22.64
C SER A 123 2.15 -11.84 -22.63
N TYR A 124 2.97 -11.83 -21.58
CA TYR A 124 4.11 -10.93 -21.43
C TYR A 124 5.34 -11.69 -20.94
N VAL A 125 6.49 -11.46 -21.57
CA VAL A 125 7.80 -11.93 -21.11
C VAL A 125 8.65 -10.71 -20.76
N ARG A 126 9.14 -10.65 -19.53
CA ARG A 126 9.98 -9.53 -19.07
C ARG A 126 11.33 -9.55 -19.80
N PRO A 127 11.79 -8.42 -20.39
CA PRO A 127 13.12 -8.34 -21.01
C PRO A 127 14.27 -8.56 -20.01
N GLU A 128 15.33 -9.22 -20.48
CA GLU A 128 16.55 -9.58 -19.74
C GLU A 128 17.25 -8.49 -18.89
N PRO A 129 17.31 -7.19 -19.29
CA PRO A 129 18.04 -6.16 -18.53
C PRO A 129 17.60 -5.95 -17.07
N PHE A 130 16.42 -6.46 -16.69
CA PHE A 130 15.89 -6.38 -15.33
C PHE A 130 16.29 -7.56 -14.43
N LEU A 131 16.85 -8.64 -14.98
CA LEU A 131 17.22 -9.84 -14.22
C LEU A 131 18.61 -9.74 -13.57
N GLN A 132 19.41 -8.74 -13.96
CA GLN A 132 20.82 -8.62 -13.53
C GLN A 132 21.03 -7.82 -12.23
N LYS A 133 19.98 -7.30 -11.59
CA LYS A 133 20.12 -6.64 -10.29
C LYS A 133 19.80 -7.66 -9.18
N PRO A 134 20.81 -8.28 -8.54
CA PRO A 134 20.57 -9.06 -7.34
C PRO A 134 19.86 -8.16 -6.32
N SER A 135 18.92 -8.76 -5.58
CA SER A 135 18.27 -8.03 -4.50
C SER A 135 19.33 -7.75 -3.44
N PRO A 136 19.42 -6.53 -2.88
CA PRO A 136 20.34 -6.26 -1.77
C PRO A 136 19.98 -7.01 -0.46
N LEU A 137 18.99 -7.92 -0.51
CA LEU A 137 18.51 -8.73 0.61
C LEU A 137 18.53 -10.24 0.28
N GLY A 138 19.27 -10.67 -0.75
CA GLY A 138 19.45 -12.07 -1.12
C GLY A 138 20.31 -12.22 -2.37
#